data_AF-A0A8U7NSY6-F1
#
_entry.id   AF-A0A8U7NSY6-F1
#
_cell.length_a   1.000
_cell.length_b   1.000
_cell.length_c   1.000
_cell.angle_alpha   90.00
_cell.angle_beta   90.00
_cell.angle_gamma   90.00
#
_symmetry.space_group_name_H-M   'P 1'
#
loop_
_entity.id
_entity.type
_entity.pdbx_description
1 polymer ?
#
loop_
_entity_poly.entity_id
_entity_poly.type
_entity_poly.pdbx_seq_one_letter_code
_entity_poly.pdbx_strand_id
1 'polypeptide(L)'
;ACRDTTVTQELLKEGFHRDLLVKVELGEDAGGCAVAARMHLPPGIYVDPYELATLQQHNLTKAVLIPDVIDVEAPEYLARALLLLLFLEPDASCSRCFRAAVPVHARYHRPAEGTEEALVVLESPEVLLCCCHSEILMDVLGQSRARNVLVSEMELLVVA
;
A
#
# COMPACT_ATOMS: atom_id res chain seq x y z
N ALA A 1 1.29 13.13 23.82
CA ALA A 1 0.56 13.64 22.64
C ALA A 1 0.82 12.67 21.49
N CYS A 2 -0.20 12.22 20.77
CA CYS A 2 0.00 11.34 19.61
C CYS A 2 0.55 12.17 18.44
N ARG A 3 1.55 11.65 17.75
CA ARG A 3 2.31 12.32 16.69
C ARG A 3 1.44 12.48 15.44
N ASP A 4 1.42 13.67 14.84
CA ASP A 4 0.75 13.89 13.55
C ASP A 4 1.48 13.07 12.47
N THR A 5 0.77 12.23 11.74
CA THR A 5 1.32 11.43 10.63
C THR A 5 0.40 11.63 9.44
N THR A 6 0.97 12.06 8.33
CA THR A 6 0.24 12.26 7.08
C THR A 6 0.54 11.10 6.15
N VAL A 7 -0.51 10.53 5.57
CA VAL A 7 -0.41 9.45 4.60
C VAL A 7 -1.02 9.94 3.29
N THR A 8 -0.33 9.70 2.18
CA THR A 8 -0.84 10.02 0.85
C THR A 8 -0.71 8.81 -0.03
N GLN A 9 -1.78 8.48 -0.74
CA GLN A 9 -1.78 7.47 -1.79
C GLN A 9 -2.08 8.15 -3.13
N GLU A 10 -1.43 7.67 -4.17
CA GLU A 10 -1.57 8.19 -5.51
C GLU A 10 -1.49 7.04 -6.52
N LEU A 11 -2.42 6.98 -7.47
CA LEU A 11 -2.35 6.08 -8.62
C LEU A 11 -1.72 6.82 -9.78
N LEU A 12 -0.56 6.33 -10.21
CA LEU A 12 0.13 6.82 -11.39
C LEU A 12 -0.17 5.90 -12.58
N LYS A 13 0.04 6.44 -13.79
CA LYS A 13 -0.27 5.80 -15.08
C LYS A 13 -1.78 5.64 -15.31
N GLU A 14 -2.13 5.15 -16.50
CA GLU A 14 -3.51 4.98 -16.95
C GLU A 14 -3.78 3.55 -17.39
N GLY A 15 -5.07 3.20 -17.49
CA GLY A 15 -5.53 1.86 -17.86
C GLY A 15 -5.52 0.88 -16.69
N PHE A 16 -5.39 -0.41 -17.01
CA PHE A 16 -5.52 -1.52 -16.06
C PHE A 16 -4.22 -1.81 -15.28
N HIS A 17 -3.07 -1.32 -15.75
CA HIS A 17 -1.79 -1.48 -15.06
C HIS A 17 -1.33 -0.10 -14.58
N ARG A 18 -1.34 0.10 -13.26
CA ARG A 18 -1.01 1.37 -12.60
C ARG A 18 0.07 1.18 -11.54
N ASP A 19 0.69 2.28 -11.11
CA ASP A 19 1.57 2.25 -9.94
C ASP A 19 0.86 2.90 -8.76
N LEU A 20 0.76 2.15 -7.66
CA LEU A 20 0.31 2.68 -6.37
C LEU A 20 1.51 3.27 -5.63
N LEU A 21 1.60 4.60 -5.59
CA LEU A 21 2.59 5.34 -4.83
C LEU A 21 2.05 5.67 -3.44
N VAL A 22 2.72 5.19 -2.40
CA VAL A 22 2.41 5.50 -1.00
C VAL A 22 3.51 6.41 -0.46
N LYS A 23 3.10 7.54 0.13
CA LYS A 23 3.95 8.50 0.81
C LYS A 23 3.50 8.62 2.26
N VAL A 24 4.44 8.60 3.19
CA VAL A 24 4.18 8.79 4.62
C VAL A 24 5.10 9.90 5.10
N GLU A 25 4.53 10.91 5.74
CA GLU A 25 5.26 11.99 6.39
C GLU A 25 5.03 11.91 7.90
N LEU A 26 6.10 11.69 8.65
CA LEU A 26 6.05 11.62 10.11
C LEU A 26 6.15 13.03 10.73
N GLY A 27 5.47 13.25 11.85
CA GLY A 27 5.51 14.52 12.58
C GLY A 27 6.85 14.83 13.25
N GLU A 28 7.73 13.84 13.39
CA GLU A 28 9.07 13.97 13.95
C GLU A 28 10.06 13.08 13.18
N ASP A 29 11.37 13.33 13.37
CA ASP A 29 12.42 12.52 12.75
C ASP A 29 12.28 11.05 13.17
N ALA A 30 12.33 10.15 12.17
CA ALA A 30 12.19 8.72 12.39
C ALA A 30 13.38 8.10 13.09
N GLY A 31 14.52 8.78 13.27
CA GLY A 31 15.63 8.31 14.11
C GLY A 31 16.12 6.89 13.79
N GLY A 32 16.03 6.45 12.52
CA GLY A 32 16.40 5.10 12.09
C GLY A 32 15.30 4.03 12.17
N CYS A 33 14.04 4.39 12.42
CA CYS A 33 12.91 3.45 12.34
C CYS A 33 12.67 2.97 10.90
N ALA A 34 12.29 1.70 10.75
CA ALA A 34 11.70 1.19 9.52
C ALA A 34 10.21 1.54 9.47
N VAL A 35 9.73 1.97 8.29
CA VAL A 35 8.33 2.34 8.06
C VAL A 35 7.72 1.39 7.04
N ALA A 36 6.53 0.88 7.32
CA ALA A 36 5.76 0.05 6.41
C ALA A 36 4.30 0.52 6.33
N ALA A 37 3.65 0.28 5.20
CA ALA A 37 2.23 0.49 4.98
C ALA A 37 1.56 -0.87 4.81
N ARG A 38 0.61 -1.18 5.69
CA ARG A 38 -0.26 -2.35 5.59
C ARG A 38 -1.56 -1.95 4.89
N MET A 39 -1.84 -2.56 3.75
CA MET A 39 -2.99 -2.25 2.89
C MET A 39 -3.84 -3.48 2.66
N HIS A 40 -5.16 -3.30 2.73
CA HIS A 40 -6.12 -4.27 2.24
C HIS A 40 -6.46 -3.92 0.79
N LEU A 41 -6.02 -4.75 -0.15
CA LEU A 41 -6.36 -4.60 -1.56
C LEU A 41 -7.70 -5.30 -1.80
N PRO A 42 -8.74 -4.58 -2.28
CA PRO A 42 -10.02 -5.19 -2.59
C PRO A 42 -9.90 -6.13 -3.80
N PRO A 43 -10.86 -7.07 -3.99
CA PRO A 43 -10.82 -8.04 -5.08
C PRO A 43 -10.69 -7.42 -6.48
N GLY A 44 -11.11 -6.16 -6.68
CA GLY A 44 -11.01 -5.44 -7.95
C GLY A 44 -9.58 -5.08 -8.39
N ILE A 45 -8.59 -5.19 -7.51
CA ILE A 45 -7.17 -4.96 -7.85
C ILE A 45 -6.26 -6.02 -7.24
N TYR A 46 -5.09 -6.23 -7.85
CA TYR A 46 -4.06 -7.11 -7.31
C TYR A 46 -2.65 -6.63 -7.66
N VAL A 47 -1.64 -7.20 -7.00
CA VAL A 47 -0.23 -7.06 -7.38
C VAL A 47 0.17 -8.36 -8.05
N ASP A 48 0.74 -8.30 -9.26
CA ASP A 48 1.25 -9.50 -9.93
C ASP A 48 2.48 -10.03 -9.15
N PRO A 49 2.45 -11.26 -8.63
CA PRO A 49 3.55 -11.82 -7.84
C PRO A 49 4.83 -12.02 -8.67
N TYR A 50 4.74 -12.24 -9.98
CA TYR A 50 5.90 -12.42 -10.86
C TYR A 50 6.58 -11.09 -11.17
N GLU A 51 5.79 -10.04 -11.39
CA GLU A 51 6.31 -8.67 -11.53
C GLU A 51 6.95 -8.21 -10.23
N LEU A 52 6.27 -8.42 -9.09
CA LEU A 52 6.80 -8.07 -7.78
C LEU A 52 8.14 -8.76 -7.49
N ALA A 53 8.25 -10.06 -7.79
CA ALA A 53 9.50 -10.80 -7.61
C ALA A 53 10.65 -10.18 -8.43
N THR A 54 10.38 -9.74 -9.65
CA THR A 54 11.37 -9.06 -10.51
C THR A 54 11.80 -7.71 -9.90
N LEU A 55 10.85 -6.90 -9.43
CA LEU A 55 11.16 -5.63 -8.78
C LEU A 55 11.98 -5.81 -7.50
N GLN A 56 11.69 -6.85 -6.73
CA GLN A 56 12.44 -7.19 -5.51
C GLN A 56 13.87 -7.65 -5.84
N GLN A 57 14.07 -8.44 -6.90
CA GLN A 57 15.40 -8.85 -7.37
C GLN A 57 16.28 -7.64 -7.75
N HIS A 58 15.66 -6.57 -8.25
CA HIS A 58 16.35 -5.32 -8.61
C HIS A 58 16.36 -4.27 -7.49
N ASN A 59 15.89 -4.60 -6.28
CA ASN A 59 15.77 -3.69 -5.13
C ASN A 59 14.95 -2.41 -5.43
N LEU A 60 13.98 -2.49 -6.35
CA LEU A 60 13.14 -1.35 -6.73
C LEU A 60 11.94 -1.17 -5.79
N THR A 61 11.48 -2.27 -5.18
CA THR A 61 10.41 -2.25 -4.18
C THR A 61 10.60 -3.38 -3.17
N LYS A 62 10.01 -3.24 -1.98
CA LYS A 62 10.03 -4.26 -0.93
C LYS A 62 8.60 -4.44 -0.43
N ALA A 63 7.99 -5.57 -0.75
CA ALA A 63 6.62 -5.86 -0.34
C ALA A 63 6.41 -7.34 -0.05
N VAL A 64 5.39 -7.64 0.76
CA VAL A 64 4.92 -8.99 1.06
C VAL A 64 3.41 -9.05 0.77
N LEU A 65 2.99 -10.11 0.08
CA LEU A 65 1.59 -10.38 -0.26
C LEU A 65 1.06 -11.55 0.56
N ILE A 66 -0.17 -11.43 1.07
CA ILE A 66 -0.85 -12.48 1.82
C ILE A 66 -2.30 -12.59 1.32
N PRO A 67 -2.71 -13.72 0.72
CA PRO A 67 -1.87 -14.85 0.31
C PRO A 67 -0.83 -14.46 -0.75
N ASP A 68 0.26 -15.22 -0.83
CA ASP A 68 1.33 -15.06 -1.82
C ASP A 68 0.99 -15.73 -3.17
N VAL A 69 -0.01 -16.62 -3.17
CA VAL A 69 -0.56 -17.23 -4.39
C VAL A 69 -1.77 -16.43 -4.86
N ILE A 70 -1.64 -15.81 -6.03
CA ILE A 70 -2.68 -14.98 -6.66
C ILE A 70 -3.01 -15.59 -8.03
N ASP A 71 -4.29 -15.88 -8.24
CA ASP A 71 -4.82 -16.16 -9.57
C ASP A 71 -4.90 -14.84 -10.34
N VAL A 72 -3.99 -14.63 -11.29
CA VAL A 72 -3.92 -13.39 -12.09
C VAL A 72 -5.02 -13.31 -13.15
N GLU A 73 -5.67 -14.44 -13.48
CA GLU A 73 -6.71 -14.53 -14.49
C GLU A 73 -8.13 -14.43 -13.90
N ALA A 74 -8.28 -14.63 -12.59
CA ALA A 74 -9.58 -14.52 -11.92
C ALA A 74 -10.21 -13.12 -12.12
N PRO A 75 -11.51 -13.03 -12.44
CA PRO A 75 -12.23 -11.75 -12.42
C PRO A 75 -12.51 -11.31 -10.97
N GLU A 76 -12.86 -10.03 -10.78
CA GLU A 76 -13.13 -9.43 -9.46
C GLU A 76 -14.09 -10.28 -8.61
N TYR A 77 -15.22 -10.70 -9.18
CA TYR A 77 -16.28 -11.42 -8.46
C TYR A 77 -15.93 -12.87 -8.07
N LEU A 78 -14.76 -13.38 -8.48
CA LEU A 78 -14.20 -14.66 -8.04
C LEU A 78 -12.90 -14.49 -7.26
N ALA A 79 -12.31 -13.30 -7.29
CA ALA A 79 -11.07 -12.98 -6.60
C ALA A 79 -11.30 -12.79 -5.10
N ARG A 80 -10.20 -12.83 -4.34
CA ARG A 80 -10.20 -12.56 -2.90
C ARG A 80 -9.41 -11.29 -2.64
N ALA A 81 -9.77 -10.60 -1.57
CA ALA A 81 -8.98 -9.49 -1.07
C ALA A 81 -7.58 -9.97 -0.65
N LEU A 82 -6.59 -9.09 -0.78
CA LEU A 82 -5.19 -9.37 -0.47
C LEU A 82 -4.71 -8.43 0.62
N LEU A 83 -3.83 -8.90 1.49
CA LEU A 83 -3.08 -8.05 2.40
C LEU A 83 -1.70 -7.79 1.80
N LEU A 84 -1.38 -6.51 1.61
CA LEU A 84 -0.09 -6.04 1.15
C LEU A 84 0.63 -5.34 2.31
N LEU A 85 1.83 -5.81 2.63
CA LEU A 85 2.76 -5.10 3.50
C LEU A 85 3.87 -4.49 2.63
N LEU A 86 3.81 -3.18 2.41
CA LEU A 86 4.78 -2.42 1.62
C LEU A 86 5.78 -1.73 2.55
N PHE A 87 7.08 -1.97 2.37
CA PHE A 87 8.13 -1.28 3.14
C PHE A 87 8.54 -0.01 2.41
N LEU A 88 8.59 1.11 3.14
CA LEU A 88 8.87 2.42 2.58
C LEU A 88 10.33 2.79 2.84
N GLU A 89 10.95 3.39 1.84
CA GLU A 89 12.32 3.90 1.93
C GLU A 89 12.29 5.41 2.22
N PRO A 90 13.30 5.95 2.94
CA PRO A 90 13.41 7.38 3.18
C PRO A 90 13.48 8.18 1.87
N ASP A 91 12.78 9.30 1.79
CA ASP A 91 12.90 10.24 0.68
C ASP A 91 14.17 11.10 0.86
N ALA A 92 15.03 11.14 -0.15
CA ALA A 92 16.29 11.90 -0.10
C ALA A 92 16.09 13.41 0.10
N SER A 93 14.91 13.95 -0.24
CA SER A 93 14.59 15.37 -0.13
C SER A 93 13.97 15.79 1.20
N CYS A 94 13.55 14.82 2.03
CA CYS A 94 12.82 15.07 3.27
C CYS A 94 13.11 13.99 4.31
N SER A 95 13.78 14.35 5.42
CA SER A 95 14.23 13.42 6.47
C SER A 95 13.09 12.69 7.21
N ARG A 96 11.88 13.23 7.15
CA ARG A 96 10.67 12.68 7.78
C ARG A 96 9.71 12.01 6.79
N CYS A 97 10.08 11.98 5.51
CA CYS A 97 9.25 11.46 4.45
C CYS A 97 9.74 10.08 4.03
N PHE A 98 8.80 9.18 3.80
CA PHE A 98 9.02 7.82 3.35
C PHE A 98 8.13 7.57 2.16
N ARG A 99 8.62 6.81 1.19
CA ARG A 99 7.84 6.43 0.02
C ARG A 99 8.18 5.06 -0.51
N ALA A 100 7.20 4.44 -1.15
CA ALA A 100 7.41 3.28 -1.99
C ALA A 100 6.30 3.22 -3.05
N ALA A 101 6.62 2.58 -4.18
CA ALA A 101 5.66 2.29 -5.22
C ALA A 101 5.56 0.78 -5.43
N VAL A 102 4.36 0.32 -5.80
CA VAL A 102 4.08 -1.06 -6.17
C VAL A 102 3.15 -1.08 -7.38
N PRO A 103 3.39 -1.92 -8.40
CA PRO A 103 2.47 -2.06 -9.51
C PRO A 103 1.19 -2.74 -9.05
N VAL A 104 0.06 -2.19 -9.45
CA VAL A 104 -1.27 -2.74 -9.22
C VAL A 104 -2.00 -2.92 -10.54
N HIS A 105 -2.75 -3.99 -10.62
CA HIS A 105 -3.49 -4.42 -11.80
C HIS A 105 -4.97 -4.47 -11.47
N ALA A 106 -5.79 -3.77 -12.26
CA ALA A 106 -7.24 -3.87 -12.19
C ALA A 106 -7.71 -5.21 -12.74
N ARG A 107 -8.76 -5.76 -12.13
CA ARG A 107 -9.44 -6.96 -12.62
C ARG A 107 -10.65 -6.59 -13.45
N TYR A 108 -11.01 -7.50 -14.36
CA TYR A 108 -12.30 -7.43 -15.02
C TYR A 108 -13.42 -7.60 -13.99
N HIS A 109 -14.40 -6.69 -14.05
CA HIS A 109 -15.59 -6.72 -13.21
C HIS A 109 -16.73 -7.44 -13.92
N ARG A 110 -17.80 -7.75 -13.17
CA ARG A 110 -19.00 -8.30 -13.78
C ARG A 110 -19.61 -7.26 -14.73
N PRO A 111 -20.06 -7.66 -15.93
CA PRO A 111 -20.84 -6.77 -16.78
C PRO A 111 -22.08 -6.24 -16.05
N ALA A 112 -22.31 -4.93 -16.13
CA ALA A 112 -23.43 -4.27 -15.50
C ALA A 112 -24.27 -3.52 -16.54
N GLU A 113 -25.60 -3.57 -16.43
CA GLU A 113 -26.47 -2.80 -17.30
C GLU A 113 -26.44 -1.32 -16.90
N GLY A 114 -26.19 -0.43 -17.87
CA GLY A 114 -26.28 1.01 -17.68
C GLY A 114 -25.04 1.70 -17.13
N THR A 115 -23.93 0.98 -16.92
CA THR A 115 -22.64 1.56 -16.51
C THR A 115 -21.50 0.94 -17.32
N GLU A 116 -20.66 1.78 -17.92
CA GLU A 116 -19.45 1.33 -18.63
C GLU A 116 -18.24 1.20 -17.70
N GLU A 117 -18.39 1.60 -16.44
CA GLU A 117 -17.28 1.73 -15.49
C GLU A 117 -17.58 1.02 -14.17
N ALA A 118 -16.54 0.46 -13.56
CA ALA A 118 -16.56 -0.09 -12.22
C ALA A 118 -15.68 0.75 -11.28
N LEU A 119 -16.17 0.96 -10.06
CA LEU A 119 -15.45 1.68 -9.01
C LEU A 119 -14.75 0.69 -8.08
N VAL A 120 -13.44 0.82 -7.94
CA VAL A 120 -12.67 0.12 -6.91
C VAL A 120 -12.21 1.12 -5.87
N VAL A 121 -12.68 0.95 -4.64
CA VAL A 121 -12.31 1.81 -3.50
C VAL A 121 -11.13 1.18 -2.77
N LEU A 122 -10.00 1.89 -2.74
CA LEU A 122 -8.84 1.51 -1.93
C LEU A 122 -8.85 2.28 -0.61
N GLU A 123 -8.91 1.54 0.50
CA GLU A 123 -8.82 2.10 1.84
C GLU A 123 -7.41 2.64 2.14
N SER A 124 -7.31 3.60 3.06
CA SER A 124 -6.01 4.08 3.49
C SER A 124 -5.21 3.03 4.26
N PRO A 125 -3.88 3.00 4.06
CA PRO A 125 -3.02 2.05 4.72
C PRO A 125 -2.93 2.33 6.21
N GLU A 126 -2.73 1.26 6.97
CA GLU A 126 -2.21 1.35 8.32
C GLU A 126 -0.69 1.52 8.27
N VAL A 127 -0.19 2.62 8.83
CA VAL A 127 1.25 2.85 8.95
C VAL A 127 1.80 2.09 10.15
N LEU A 128 2.81 1.28 9.90
CA LEU A 128 3.55 0.53 10.91
C LEU A 128 4.95 1.13 11.04
N LEU A 129 5.36 1.44 12.27
CA LEU A 129 6.72 1.87 12.57
C LEU A 129 7.42 0.82 13.41
N CYS A 130 8.62 0.42 13.01
CA CYS A 130 9.50 -0.44 13.78
C CYS A 130 10.79 0.32 14.10
N CYS A 131 10.91 0.75 15.35
CA CYS A 131 12.05 1.50 15.85
C CYS A 131 12.93 0.60 16.68
N CYS A 132 14.04 0.12 16.12
CA CYS A 132 15.07 -0.55 16.91
C CYS A 132 15.84 0.53 17.69
N HIS A 133 15.41 0.84 18.91
CA HIS A 133 16.25 1.62 19.81
C HIS A 133 17.51 0.81 20.07
N SER A 134 18.68 1.37 19.75
CA SER A 134 19.97 0.83 20.16
C SER A 134 20.22 1.06 21.65
N GLU A 135 19.23 0.76 22.51
CA GLU A 135 19.42 0.43 23.92
C GLU A 135 18.29 -0.52 24.32
N ILE A 136 18.68 -1.73 24.68
CA ILE A 136 17.80 -2.78 25.20
C ILE A 136 17.19 -2.27 26.51
N LEU A 137 15.89 -2.02 26.53
CA LEU A 137 15.07 -2.26 27.70
C LEU A 137 13.78 -2.92 27.22
N MET A 138 13.61 -4.18 27.62
CA MET A 138 12.36 -4.92 27.53
C MET A 138 11.27 -4.08 28.18
N ASP A 139 10.37 -3.51 27.38
CA ASP A 139 8.94 -3.48 27.69
C ASP A 139 8.11 -2.85 26.56
N VAL A 140 6.94 -3.48 26.38
CA VAL A 140 5.76 -3.02 25.64
C VAL A 140 5.76 -3.23 24.12
N LEU A 141 5.05 -4.30 23.72
CA LEU A 141 4.23 -4.33 22.51
C LEU A 141 3.22 -3.17 22.56
N GLY A 142 3.71 -1.97 22.23
CA GLY A 142 2.91 -0.76 22.18
C GLY A 142 2.34 -0.60 20.78
N GLN A 143 1.15 -1.14 20.54
CA GLN A 143 0.34 -0.71 19.40
C GLN A 143 -0.01 0.77 19.60
N SER A 144 0.80 1.67 19.05
CA SER A 144 0.39 3.05 18.86
C SER A 144 -0.66 3.07 17.76
N ARG A 145 -1.94 3.17 18.17
CA ARG A 145 -3.03 3.43 17.24
C ARG A 145 -2.83 4.85 16.70
N ALA A 146 -2.26 4.98 15.50
CA ALA A 146 -2.23 6.24 14.78
C ALA A 146 -3.68 6.73 14.64
N ARG A 147 -3.95 7.98 15.02
CA ARG A 147 -5.21 8.61 14.62
C ARG A 147 -5.07 8.94 13.13
N ASN A 148 -5.94 8.36 12.32
CA ASN A 148 -6.12 8.74 10.92
C ASN A 148 -6.34 10.25 10.82
N VAL A 149 -5.42 10.98 10.18
CA VAL A 149 -5.61 12.37 9.79
C VAL A 149 -5.26 12.48 8.30
N LEU A 150 -6.29 12.83 7.54
CA LEU A 150 -6.46 12.79 6.08
C LEU A 150 -6.09 11.48 5.38
N VAL A 151 -7.11 10.62 5.30
CA VAL A 151 -7.23 9.41 4.51
C VAL A 151 -7.78 9.83 3.15
N SER A 152 -7.00 9.69 2.08
CA SER A 152 -7.59 9.69 0.75
C SER A 152 -8.08 8.28 0.49
N GLU A 153 -9.40 8.08 0.50
CA GLU A 153 -9.97 7.00 -0.29
C GLU A 153 -9.52 7.24 -1.73
N MET A 154 -9.03 6.19 -2.38
CA MET A 154 -8.59 6.29 -3.75
C MET A 154 -9.48 5.44 -4.61
N GLU A 155 -10.14 6.12 -5.54
CA GLU A 155 -11.07 5.52 -6.48
C GLU A 155 -10.33 5.18 -7.76
N LEU A 156 -10.38 3.90 -8.14
CA LEU A 156 -9.97 3.46 -9.47
C LEU A 156 -11.21 3.16 -10.30
N LEU A 157 -11.36 3.93 -11.38
CA LEU A 157 -12.40 3.74 -12.37
C LEU A 157 -11.88 2.80 -13.46
N VAL A 158 -12.53 1.65 -13.62
CA VAL A 158 -12.15 0.61 -14.58
C VAL A 158 -13.24 0.52 -15.64
N VAL A 159 -12.94 0.88 -16.88
CA VAL A 159 -13.88 0.72 -18.00
C VAL A 159 -14.01 -0.77 -18.33
N ALA A 160 -15.22 -1.31 -18.24
CA ALA A 160 -15.52 -2.75 -18.36
C ALA A 160 -15.60 -3.23 -19.82
#